data_AF-R0LW29-F1
#
_entry.id   AF-R0LW29-F1
#
_cell.length_a   1.000
_cell.length_b   1.000
_cell.length_c   1.000
_cell.angle_alpha   90.00
_cell.angle_beta   90.00
_cell.angle_gamma   90.00
#
_symmetry.space_group_name_H-M   'P 1'
#
loop_
_entity.id
_entity.type
_entity.pdbx_description
1 polymer ?
#
loop_
_entity_poly.entity_id
_entity_poly.type
_entity_poly.pdbx_seq_one_letter_code
_entity_poly.pdbx_strand_id
1 'polypeptide(L)' 'MAKVTGAEPIFIDADFKSTVPGGPIGGQTRVSLRNEHMQYIITWYGLCAATSFLWYRKFIQKIPL' A
#
# COMPACT_ATOMS: atom_id res chain seq x y z
N MET A 1 -2.44 12.23 20.86
CA MET A 1 -1.95 11.30 21.91
C MET A 1 -1.55 12.04 23.19
N ALA A 2 -0.71 13.08 23.16
CA ALA A 2 -0.26 13.81 24.37
C ALA A 2 -1.39 14.26 25.33
N LYS A 3 -2.49 14.80 24.78
CA LYS A 3 -3.68 15.20 25.57
C LYS A 3 -4.33 14.05 26.36
N VAL A 4 -4.23 12.81 25.88
CA VAL A 4 -4.84 11.64 26.52
C VAL A 4 -4.07 11.26 27.80
N THR A 5 -2.78 11.55 27.85
CA THR A 5 -1.89 11.19 28.97
C THR A 5 -1.50 12.39 29.84
N GLY A 6 -2.03 13.58 29.57
CA GLY A 6 -1.65 14.82 30.26
C GLY A 6 -0.22 15.29 29.96
N ALA A 7 0.38 14.83 28.85
CA ALA A 7 1.71 15.24 28.43
C ALA A 7 1.67 16.54 27.60
N GLU A 8 2.76 17.30 27.62
CA GLU A 8 2.98 18.44 26.73
C GLU A 8 3.00 17.99 25.25
N PRO A 9 2.56 18.82 24.29
CA PRO A 9 2.50 18.49 22.87
C PRO A 9 3.88 18.57 22.19
N ILE A 10 4.90 18.05 22.86
CA ILE A 10 6.29 18.05 22.42
C ILE A 10 6.71 16.59 22.18
N PHE A 11 7.27 16.32 21.00
CA PHE A 11 7.81 15.01 20.65
C PHE A 11 9.34 15.06 20.74
N ILE A 12 9.92 14.21 21.59
CA ILE A 12 11.36 14.06 21.76
C ILE A 12 11.71 12.64 21.35
N ASP A 13 12.65 12.51 20.40
CA ASP A 13 13.14 11.23 19.92
C ASP A 13 14.65 11.29 19.71
N ALA A 14 15.32 10.15 19.85
CA ALA A 14 16.73 10.03 19.54
C ALA A 14 16.89 10.10 18.02
N ASP A 15 17.64 11.07 17.51
CA ASP A 15 17.93 11.15 16.08
C ASP A 15 19.10 10.21 15.71
N PHE A 16 19.41 10.12 14.41
CA PHE A 16 20.52 9.27 13.96
C PHE A 16 21.87 9.65 14.60
N LYS A 17 22.10 10.94 14.89
CA LYS A 17 23.34 11.43 15.53
C LYS A 17 23.44 11.03 17.00
N SER A 18 22.33 10.69 17.63
CA SER A 18 22.25 10.20 19.01
C SER A 18 22.64 8.72 19.14
N THR A 19 23.01 8.05 18.04
CA THR A 19 23.44 6.65 18.04
C THR A 19 24.79 6.46 18.73
N VAL A 20 24.86 5.52 19.68
CA VAL A 20 26.08 5.19 20.44
C VAL A 20 26.60 3.79 20.07
N PRO A 21 27.94 3.55 20.12
CA PRO A 21 28.50 2.23 19.84
C PRO A 21 27.93 1.15 20.77
N GLY A 22 27.37 0.08 20.19
CA GLY A 22 26.75 -1.02 20.93
C GLY A 22 25.34 -0.75 21.48
N GLY A 23 24.78 0.45 21.26
CA GLY A 23 23.43 0.81 21.65
C GLY A 23 22.41 0.77 20.50
N PRO A 24 21.13 1.11 20.78
CA PRO A 24 20.10 1.25 19.76
C PRO A 24 20.43 2.32 18.72
N ILE A 25 20.01 2.09 17.48
CA ILE A 25 20.14 3.06 16.40
C ILE A 25 19.02 4.08 16.53
N GLY A 26 19.39 5.36 16.67
CA GLY A 26 18.43 6.46 16.74
C GLY A 26 17.80 6.78 15.38
N GLY A 27 16.61 7.36 15.43
CA GLY A 27 15.82 7.78 14.30
C GLY A 27 14.54 6.97 14.14
N GLN A 28 13.61 7.53 13.37
CA GLN A 28 12.32 6.89 13.14
C GLN A 28 12.48 5.60 12.31
N THR A 29 11.72 4.58 12.67
CA THR A 29 11.69 3.31 11.93
C THR A 29 11.29 3.55 10.48
N ARG A 30 12.15 3.12 9.54
CA ARG A 30 11.85 3.18 8.11
C ARG A 30 11.11 1.92 7.70
N VAL A 31 9.82 2.06 7.41
CA VAL A 31 8.99 0.95 6.92
C VAL A 31 8.94 1.01 5.39
N SER A 32 9.37 -0.05 4.72
CA SER A 32 9.12 -0.25 3.30
C SER A 32 7.81 -1.02 3.13
N LEU A 33 6.81 -0.38 2.53
CA LEU A 33 5.55 -1.02 2.19
C LEU A 33 5.62 -1.51 0.73
N ARG A 34 5.26 -2.78 0.52
CA ARG A 34 5.20 -3.35 -0.82
C ARG A 34 4.05 -2.70 -1.60
N ASN A 35 4.34 -2.24 -2.82
CA ASN A 35 3.35 -1.61 -3.69
C ASN A 35 2.92 -2.58 -4.80
N GLU A 36 1.72 -3.15 -4.66
CA GLU A 36 1.16 -4.10 -5.63
C GLU A 36 0.04 -3.51 -6.50
N HIS A 37 -0.17 -2.18 -6.46
CA HIS A 37 -1.33 -1.55 -7.12
C HIS A 37 -1.37 -1.84 -8.63
N MET A 38 -0.21 -1.93 -9.29
CA MET A 38 -0.13 -2.28 -10.71
C MET A 38 -0.66 -3.69 -10.99
N GLN A 39 -0.33 -4.68 -10.15
CA GLN A 39 -0.83 -6.04 -10.29
C GLN A 39 -2.36 -6.07 -10.14
N TYR A 40 -2.90 -5.37 -9.13
CA TYR A 40 -4.34 -5.24 -8.93
C TYR A 40 -5.05 -4.62 -10.14
N ILE A 41 -4.49 -3.54 -10.69
CA ILE A 41 -5.02 -2.90 -11.91
C ILE A 41 -5.08 -3.92 -13.04
N ILE A 42 -3.99 -4.63 -13.31
CA ILE A 42 -3.95 -5.64 -14.39
C ILE A 42 -4.98 -6.74 -14.17
N THR A 43 -5.10 -7.27 -12.94
CA THR A 43 -6.06 -8.34 -12.63
C THR A 43 -7.50 -7.87 -12.86
N TRP A 44 -7.91 -6.75 -12.28
CA TRP A 44 -9.30 -6.31 -12.34
C TRP A 44 -9.70 -5.86 -13.74
N TYR A 45 -8.89 -5.04 -14.41
CA TYR A 45 -9.20 -4.60 -15.77
C TYR A 45 -9.06 -5.74 -16.79
N GLY A 46 -8.14 -6.67 -16.57
CA GLY A 46 -8.02 -7.88 -17.39
C GLY A 46 -9.26 -8.77 -17.30
N LEU A 47 -9.79 -9.00 -16.10
CA LEU A 47 -11.06 -9.73 -15.91
C LEU A 47 -12.22 -9.01 -16.60
N CYS A 48 -12.35 -7.68 -16.41
CA CYS A 48 -13.38 -6.89 -17.08
C CYS A 48 -13.30 -6.99 -18.60
N ALA A 49 -12.10 -6.92 -19.17
CA ALA A 49 -11.89 -7.03 -20.62
C ALA A 49 -12.29 -8.42 -21.15
N ALA A 50 -11.84 -9.48 -20.47
CA ALA A 50 -12.17 -10.85 -20.86
C ALA A 50 -13.68 -11.12 -20.81
N THR A 51 -14.36 -10.75 -19.73
CA THR A 51 -15.80 -10.97 -19.60
C THR A 51 -16.60 -10.10 -20.57
N SER A 52 -16.20 -8.85 -20.80
CA SER A 52 -16.85 -7.97 -21.78
C SER A 52 -16.69 -8.49 -23.20
N PHE A 53 -15.53 -9.04 -23.55
CA PHE A 53 -15.29 -9.66 -24.84
C PHE A 53 -16.18 -10.88 -25.07
N LEU A 54 -16.29 -11.77 -24.09
CA LEU A 54 -17.18 -12.93 -24.18
C LEU A 54 -18.65 -12.53 -24.28
N TRP A 55 -19.07 -11.53 -23.50
CA TRP A 55 -20.42 -10.97 -23.57
C TRP A 55 -20.72 -10.41 -24.97
N TYR A 56 -19.80 -9.62 -25.52
CA TYR A 56 -19.92 -9.05 -26.87
C TYR A 56 -20.04 -10.14 -27.94
N ARG A 57 -19.18 -11.17 -27.89
CA ARG A 57 -19.24 -12.32 -28.81
C ARG A 57 -20.59 -13.04 -28.76
N LYS A 58 -21.09 -13.30 -27.54
CA LYS A 58 -22.32 -14.08 -27.33
C LYS A 58 -23.58 -13.31 -27.74
N PHE A 59 -23.69 -12.05 -27.32
CA PHE A 59 -24.96 -11.31 -27.44
C PHE A 59 -25.00 -10.35 -28.64
N ILE A 60 -23.86 -9.74 -29.00
CA ILE A 60 -23.80 -8.80 -30.13
C ILE A 60 -23.45 -9.53 -31.42
N GLN A 61 -22.37 -10.32 -31.42
CA GLN A 61 -21.95 -11.07 -32.62
C GLN A 61 -22.78 -12.35 -32.85
N LYS A 62 -23.54 -12.81 -31.83
CA LYS A 62 -24.40 -14.01 -31.88
C LYS A 62 -23.67 -15.26 -32.39
N ILE A 63 -22.39 -15.39 -32.05
CA ILE A 63 -21.60 -16.56 -32.46
C ILE A 63 -22.09 -17.75 -31.63
N PRO A 64 -22.62 -18.83 -32.26
CA PRO A 64 -22.98 -20.04 -31.53
C PRO A 64 -21.72 -20.68 -30.93
N LEU A 65 -21.88 -21.27 -29.75
CA LEU A 65 -20.80 -21.96 -29.03
C LEU A 65 -20.20 -23.10 -29.86
#